data_AF-A0A085BNU9-F1
#
_entry.id   AF-A0A085BNU9-F1
#
_cell.length_a   1.000
_cell.length_b   1.000
_cell.length_c   1.000
_cell.angle_alpha   90.00
_cell.angle_beta   90.00
_cell.angle_gamma   90.00
#
_symmetry.space_group_name_H-M   'P 1'
#
loop_
_entity.id
_entity.type
_entity.pdbx_description
1 polymer ?
#
loop_
_entity_poly.entity_id
_entity_poly.type
_entity_poly.pdbx_seq_one_letter_code
_entity_poly.pdbx_strand_id
1 'polypeptide(L)'
;MKHFVFSLMMIFSVLSCTEAIEKPKDILDEEKMSEIIADFAINEQQFTIGTNINSENATRFILKKYKIKGQLFTDSYQYYMTKPETMKEILDEAQEIIKAKDPKAEAFINKKLKDNPGIPPQAR
;
A
#
# COMPACT_ATOMS: atom_id res chain seq x y z
N MET A 1 38.98 3.76 -30.60
CA MET A 1 38.98 4.47 -29.31
C MET A 1 37.71 5.29 -29.09
N LYS A 2 37.30 6.18 -30.03
CA LYS A 2 36.12 7.06 -29.89
C LYS A 2 34.77 6.33 -29.69
N HIS A 3 34.56 5.21 -30.39
CA HIS A 3 33.35 4.38 -30.24
C HIS A 3 33.28 3.58 -28.93
N PHE A 4 34.44 3.26 -28.35
CA PHE A 4 34.54 2.51 -27.09
C PHE A 4 34.15 3.40 -25.90
N VAL A 5 34.57 4.67 -25.92
CA VAL A 5 34.18 5.67 -24.92
C VAL A 5 32.67 5.91 -24.96
N PHE A 6 32.07 5.98 -26.15
CA PHE A 6 30.62 6.16 -26.29
C PHE A 6 29.82 4.95 -25.77
N SER A 7 30.29 3.73 -26.06
CA SER A 7 29.68 2.50 -25.54
C SER A 7 29.78 2.41 -24.01
N LEU A 8 30.93 2.79 -23.45
CA LEU A 8 31.14 2.79 -21.99
C LEU A 8 30.22 3.83 -21.32
N MET A 9 30.08 5.01 -21.89
CA MET A 9 29.20 6.07 -21.39
C MET A 9 27.73 5.65 -21.40
N MET A 10 27.29 4.89 -22.42
CA MET A 10 25.93 4.37 -22.50
C MET A 10 25.64 3.27 -21.47
N ILE A 11 26.65 2.47 -21.11
CA ILE A 11 26.56 1.47 -20.03
C ILE A 11 26.48 2.14 -18.64
N PHE A 12 27.20 3.24 -18.41
CA PHE A 12 27.09 3.98 -17.15
C PHE A 12 25.71 4.64 -16.97
N SER A 13 25.06 5.05 -18.06
CA SER A 13 23.71 5.64 -17.99
C SER A 13 22.63 4.68 -17.49
N VAL A 14 22.75 3.36 -17.73
CA VAL A 14 21.78 2.37 -17.23
C VAL A 14 22.00 1.96 -15.77
N LEU A 15 23.17 2.26 -15.20
CA LEU A 15 23.50 1.97 -13.81
C LEU A 15 23.10 3.10 -12.84
N SER A 16 22.59 4.23 -13.36
CA SER A 16 22.14 5.36 -12.53
C SER A 16 20.76 5.15 -11.89
N CYS A 17 20.16 3.96 -12.00
CA CYS A 17 18.95 3.60 -11.25
C CYS A 17 19.24 3.63 -9.75
N THR A 18 18.99 4.79 -9.15
CA THR A 18 19.00 5.01 -7.70
C THR A 18 17.58 4.76 -7.18
N GLU A 19 17.46 4.32 -5.93
CA GLU A 19 16.13 4.22 -5.31
C GLU A 19 15.48 5.61 -5.32
N ALA A 20 14.23 5.70 -5.77
CA ALA A 20 13.52 6.98 -5.87
C ALA A 20 13.29 7.62 -4.49
N ILE A 21 13.21 6.79 -3.43
CA ILE A 21 13.08 7.20 -2.04
C ILE A 21 14.04 6.34 -1.21
N GLU A 22 14.92 6.98 -0.46
CA GLU A 22 15.81 6.27 0.48
C GLU A 22 15.00 5.60 1.59
N LYS A 23 15.46 4.42 2.03
CA LYS A 23 14.84 3.70 3.15
C LYS A 23 14.80 4.58 4.41
N PRO A 24 13.61 4.85 4.99
CA PRO A 24 13.50 5.56 6.27
C PRO A 24 14.24 4.84 7.41
N LYS A 25 14.70 5.60 8.41
CA LYS A 25 15.39 5.05 9.59
C LYS A 25 14.49 4.09 10.38
N ASP A 26 13.24 4.49 10.55
CA ASP A 26 12.19 3.68 11.16
C ASP A 26 11.16 3.37 10.08
N ILE A 27 10.87 2.08 9.88
CA ILE A 27 9.91 1.59 8.88
C ILE A 27 8.98 0.58 9.54
N LEU A 28 7.70 0.59 9.15
CA LEU A 28 6.75 -0.44 9.55
C LEU A 28 7.08 -1.74 8.85
N ASP A 29 7.04 -2.86 9.57
CA ASP A 29 7.09 -4.18 8.95
C ASP A 29 5.89 -4.37 7.99
N GLU A 30 6.10 -5.15 6.94
CA GLU A 30 5.14 -5.35 5.85
C GLU A 30 3.81 -5.92 6.35
N GLU A 31 3.86 -6.94 7.22
CA GLU A 31 2.68 -7.54 7.87
C GLU A 31 1.88 -6.48 8.66
N LYS A 32 2.58 -5.65 9.44
CA LYS A 32 1.95 -4.58 10.22
C LYS A 32 1.33 -3.51 9.32
N MET A 33 1.97 -3.21 8.18
CA MET A 33 1.41 -2.32 7.16
C MET A 33 0.12 -2.91 6.59
N SER A 34 0.09 -4.20 6.26
CA SER A 34 -1.10 -4.91 5.76
C SER A 34 -2.26 -4.86 6.75
N GLU A 35 -2.00 -5.10 8.04
CA GLU A 35 -3.01 -5.02 9.10
C GLU A 35 -3.63 -3.60 9.22
N ILE A 36 -2.78 -2.57 9.15
CA ILE A 36 -3.20 -1.18 9.23
C ILE A 36 -4.02 -0.79 8.00
N ILE A 37 -3.58 -1.16 6.80
CA ILE A 37 -4.31 -0.90 5.54
C ILE A 37 -5.67 -1.60 5.57
N ALA A 38 -5.73 -2.85 6.03
CA ALA A 38 -6.98 -3.59 6.17
C ALA A 38 -7.96 -2.88 7.12
N ASP A 39 -7.49 -2.42 8.27
CA ASP A 39 -8.32 -1.68 9.22
C ASP A 39 -8.78 -0.32 8.67
N PHE A 40 -7.93 0.39 7.91
CA PHE A 40 -8.33 1.60 7.19
C PHE A 40 -9.42 1.32 6.16
N ALA A 41 -9.26 0.29 5.33
CA ALA A 41 -10.22 -0.08 4.30
C ALA A 41 -11.58 -0.48 4.89
N ILE A 42 -11.59 -1.28 5.96
CA ILE A 42 -12.82 -1.65 6.68
C ILE A 42 -13.49 -0.41 7.26
N ASN A 43 -12.68 0.52 7.80
CA ASN A 43 -13.19 1.73 8.38
C ASN A 43 -13.78 2.69 7.33
N GLU A 44 -13.13 2.88 6.18
CA GLU A 44 -13.64 3.67 5.05
C GLU A 44 -14.98 3.14 4.52
N GLN A 45 -15.18 1.81 4.48
CA GLN A 45 -16.46 1.22 4.09
C GLN A 45 -17.62 1.63 5.02
N GLN A 46 -17.35 1.91 6.31
CA GLN A 46 -18.37 2.40 7.24
C GLN A 46 -18.83 3.83 6.96
N PHE A 47 -18.04 4.65 6.24
CA PHE A 47 -18.43 6.02 5.86
C PHE A 47 -19.51 6.06 4.79
N THR A 48 -19.66 5.00 4.01
CA THR A 48 -20.71 4.93 2.96
C THR A 48 -22.08 4.65 3.57
N ILE A 49 -22.15 4.11 4.80
CA ILE A 49 -23.39 3.76 5.51
C ILE A 49 -23.69 4.81 6.58
N GLY A 50 -24.12 6.00 6.13
CA GLY A 50 -25.13 6.81 6.84
C GLY A 50 -24.77 7.50 8.15
N THR A 51 -23.50 7.63 8.56
CA THR A 51 -23.18 8.35 9.81
C THR A 51 -21.99 9.28 9.61
N ASN A 52 -22.08 10.52 10.13
CA ASN A 52 -20.98 11.50 10.24
C ASN A 52 -19.86 10.98 11.15
N ILE A 53 -19.27 9.84 10.82
CA ILE A 53 -18.02 9.40 11.43
C ILE A 53 -16.98 10.40 10.94
N ASN A 54 -16.20 10.98 11.84
CA ASN A 54 -15.12 11.89 11.46
C ASN A 54 -13.92 11.03 11.04
N SER A 55 -13.52 11.08 9.77
CA SER A 55 -12.40 10.32 9.19
C SER A 55 -11.10 10.51 9.95
N GLU A 56 -10.91 11.70 10.52
CA GLU A 56 -9.76 12.02 11.37
C GLU A 56 -9.78 11.25 12.70
N ASN A 57 -10.96 11.10 13.32
CA ASN A 57 -11.09 10.34 14.57
C ASN A 57 -10.86 8.86 14.36
N ALA A 58 -11.38 8.32 13.26
CA ALA A 58 -11.20 6.92 12.94
C ALA A 58 -9.73 6.62 12.56
N THR A 59 -9.10 7.53 11.80
CA THR A 59 -7.66 7.47 11.53
C THR A 59 -6.85 7.50 12.82
N ARG A 60 -7.14 8.44 13.73
CA ARG A 60 -6.47 8.50 15.04
C ARG A 60 -6.67 7.24 15.86
N PHE A 61 -7.86 6.64 15.83
CA PHE A 61 -8.15 5.41 16.56
C PHE A 61 -7.30 4.24 16.05
N ILE A 62 -7.21 4.07 14.73
CA ILE A 62 -6.39 3.02 14.11
C ILE A 62 -4.91 3.23 14.43
N LEU A 63 -4.38 4.44 14.25
CA LEU A 63 -2.97 4.73 14.57
C LEU A 63 -2.65 4.46 16.05
N LYS A 64 -3.57 4.81 16.97
CA LYS A 64 -3.45 4.49 18.40
C LYS A 64 -3.49 2.98 18.69
N LYS A 65 -4.37 2.23 18.02
CA LYS A 65 -4.47 0.77 18.15
C LYS A 65 -3.12 0.09 17.88
N TYR A 66 -2.43 0.51 16.81
CA TYR A 66 -1.12 -0.04 16.43
C TYR A 66 0.07 0.61 17.15
N LYS A 67 -0.18 1.60 18.02
CA LYS A 67 0.81 2.39 18.76
C LYS A 67 1.83 3.08 17.85
N ILE A 68 1.38 3.61 16.73
CA ILE A 68 2.23 4.30 15.75
C ILE A 68 1.83 5.77 15.59
N LYS A 69 2.77 6.57 15.10
CA LYS A 69 2.49 7.94 14.64
C LYS A 69 2.13 7.91 13.16
N GLY A 70 1.34 8.90 12.71
CA GLY A 70 0.98 9.04 11.30
C GLY A 70 2.21 9.15 10.39
N GLN A 71 3.24 9.88 10.82
CA GLN A 71 4.49 10.02 10.07
C GLN A 71 5.16 8.69 9.74
N LEU A 72 5.25 7.77 10.72
CA LEU A 72 5.84 6.45 10.51
C LEU A 72 5.06 5.64 9.46
N PHE A 73 3.73 5.74 9.46
CA PHE A 73 2.90 5.13 8.43
C PHE A 73 3.14 5.76 7.05
N THR A 74 3.10 7.10 6.96
CA THR A 74 3.28 7.82 5.69
C THR A 74 4.65 7.55 5.07
N ASP A 75 5.73 7.62 5.86
CA ASP A 75 7.09 7.41 5.37
C ASP A 75 7.28 5.95 4.89
N SER A 76 6.74 4.99 5.65
CA SER A 76 6.79 3.58 5.27
C SER A 76 5.98 3.32 4.00
N TYR A 77 4.77 3.87 3.91
CA TYR A 77 3.91 3.71 2.75
C TYR A 77 4.55 4.29 1.49
N GLN A 78 5.09 5.50 1.56
CA GLN A 78 5.81 6.14 0.45
C GLN A 78 7.01 5.30 0.01
N TYR A 79 7.79 4.77 0.94
CA TYR A 79 8.89 3.87 0.61
C TYR A 79 8.40 2.61 -0.12
N TYR A 80 7.38 1.94 0.41
CA TYR A 80 6.83 0.72 -0.20
C TYR A 80 6.24 1.00 -1.59
N MET A 81 5.67 2.18 -1.85
CA MET A 81 5.18 2.54 -3.19
C MET A 81 6.30 2.55 -4.26
N THR A 82 7.56 2.73 -3.85
CA THR A 82 8.71 2.62 -4.76
C THR A 82 9.13 1.18 -5.05
N LYS A 83 8.51 0.20 -4.37
CA LYS A 83 8.78 -1.24 -4.45
C LYS A 83 7.52 -1.99 -4.90
N PRO A 84 7.26 -2.08 -6.21
CA PRO A 84 5.99 -2.62 -6.72
C PRO A 84 5.63 -4.01 -6.21
N GLU A 85 6.59 -4.93 -6.17
CA GLU A 85 6.36 -6.30 -5.69
C GLU A 85 6.02 -6.33 -4.19
N THR A 86 6.80 -5.61 -3.37
CA THR A 86 6.52 -5.51 -1.93
C THR A 86 5.18 -4.85 -1.64
N MET A 87 4.85 -3.76 -2.33
CA MET A 87 3.54 -3.11 -2.16
C MET A 87 2.40 -4.04 -2.59
N LYS A 88 2.58 -4.82 -3.65
CA LYS A 88 1.60 -5.81 -4.10
C LYS A 88 1.36 -6.87 -3.01
N GLU A 89 2.42 -7.42 -2.43
CA GLU A 89 2.31 -8.40 -1.33
C GLU A 89 1.59 -7.82 -0.11
N ILE A 90 1.94 -6.59 0.29
CA ILE A 90 1.28 -5.87 1.39
C ILE A 90 -0.24 -5.75 1.15
N LEU A 91 -0.63 -5.37 -0.07
CA LEU A 91 -2.04 -5.17 -0.43
C LEU A 91 -2.80 -6.51 -0.57
N ASP A 92 -2.15 -7.54 -1.13
CA ASP A 92 -2.73 -8.88 -1.24
C ASP A 92 -2.99 -9.45 0.17
N GLU A 93 -2.04 -9.33 1.10
CA GLU A 93 -2.20 -9.74 2.50
C GLU A 93 -3.31 -8.93 3.22
N ALA A 94 -3.36 -7.61 3.01
CA ALA A 94 -4.42 -6.77 3.55
C ALA A 94 -5.81 -7.25 3.09
N GLN A 95 -5.92 -7.67 1.82
CA GLN A 95 -7.16 -8.22 1.27
C GLN A 95 -7.54 -9.54 1.94
N GLU A 96 -6.59 -10.43 2.21
CA GLU A 96 -6.85 -11.67 2.93
C GLU A 96 -7.28 -11.42 4.38
N ILE A 97 -6.67 -10.44 5.07
CA ILE A 97 -7.09 -10.00 6.41
C ILE A 97 -8.54 -9.50 6.39
N ILE A 98 -8.93 -8.72 5.37
CA ILE A 98 -10.31 -8.23 5.22
C ILE A 98 -11.28 -9.39 5.03
N LYS A 99 -10.97 -10.34 4.14
CA LYS A 99 -11.81 -11.53 3.90
C LYS A 99 -11.98 -12.37 5.16
N ALA A 100 -10.91 -12.54 5.94
CA ALA A 100 -10.96 -13.29 7.20
C ALA A 100 -11.82 -12.60 8.27
N LYS A 101 -11.82 -11.25 8.30
CA LYS A 101 -12.61 -10.45 9.26
C LYS A 101 -14.08 -10.31 8.88
N ASP A 102 -14.42 -10.29 7.59
CA ASP A 102 -15.81 -10.25 7.12
C ASP A 102 -16.02 -11.20 5.93
N PRO A 103 -16.65 -12.37 6.15
CA PRO A 103 -16.99 -13.30 5.07
C PRO A 103 -17.90 -12.69 3.98
N LYS A 104 -18.66 -11.63 4.29
CA LYS A 104 -19.46 -10.91 3.29
C LYS A 104 -18.60 -10.01 2.41
N ALA A 105 -17.41 -9.63 2.86
CA ALA A 105 -16.46 -8.88 2.07
C ALA A 105 -16.01 -9.69 0.85
N GLU A 106 -15.85 -11.01 0.98
CA GLU A 106 -15.49 -11.86 -0.16
C GLU A 106 -16.53 -11.78 -1.29
N ALA A 107 -17.82 -11.85 -0.96
CA ALA A 107 -18.90 -11.70 -1.94
C ALA A 107 -18.93 -10.28 -2.57
N PHE A 108 -18.64 -9.25 -1.78
CA PHE A 108 -18.55 -7.86 -2.26
C PHE A 108 -17.33 -7.64 -3.18
N ILE A 109 -16.16 -8.14 -2.79
CA ILE A 109 -14.93 -8.13 -3.59
C ILE A 109 -15.18 -8.86 -4.91
N ASN A 110 -15.71 -10.08 -4.87
CA ASN A 110 -16.01 -10.87 -6.06
C ASN A 110 -17.02 -10.19 -7.01
N LYS A 111 -18.01 -9.48 -6.46
CA LYS A 111 -18.94 -8.67 -7.25
C LYS A 111 -18.22 -7.49 -7.92
N LYS A 112 -17.42 -6.73 -7.16
CA LYS A 112 -16.61 -5.62 -7.69
C LYS A 112 -15.59 -6.08 -8.73
N LEU A 113 -15.02 -7.28 -8.59
CA LEU A 113 -14.11 -7.91 -9.55
C LEU A 113 -14.81 -8.16 -10.89
N LYS A 114 -16.03 -8.70 -10.86
CA LYS A 114 -16.86 -8.96 -12.05
C LYS A 114 -17.33 -7.69 -12.76
N ASP A 115 -17.66 -6.64 -12.01
CA ASP A 115 -18.25 -5.42 -12.56
C ASP A 115 -17.25 -4.54 -13.34
N ASN A 116 -15.94 -4.67 -13.09
CA ASN A 116 -14.93 -3.73 -13.64
C ASN A 116 -13.67 -4.38 -14.26
N PRO A 117 -13.71 -5.54 -14.93
CA PRO A 117 -12.62 -6.52 -15.14
C PRO A 117 -11.21 -6.03 -15.52
N GLY A 118 -11.03 -4.79 -16.01
CA GLY A 118 -9.75 -4.20 -16.40
C GLY A 118 -8.89 -3.56 -15.31
N ILE A 119 -9.34 -3.47 -14.05
CA ILE A 119 -8.55 -2.86 -12.95
C ILE A 119 -7.97 -3.95 -12.01
N PRO A 120 -6.72 -3.86 -11.56
CA PRO A 120 -6.19 -4.84 -10.60
C PRO A 120 -7.03 -4.90 -9.30
N PRO A 121 -7.14 -6.08 -8.64
CA PRO A 121 -7.84 -6.22 -7.36
C PRO A 121 -7.40 -5.19 -6.30
N GLN A 122 -6.12 -4.81 -6.33
CA GLN A 122 -5.49 -3.88 -5.40
C GLN A 122 -5.90 -2.41 -5.63
N ALA A 123 -6.51 -2.08 -6.77
CA ALA A 123 -6.79 -0.72 -7.21
C ALA A 123 -8.30 -0.39 -7.32
N ARG A 124 -9.19 -1.19 -6.69
CA ARG A 124 -10.66 -0.99 -6.70
C ARG A 124 -11.28 -0.91 -5.32
#